data_AF-A0A5Q0GB16-F1
#
_entry.id   AF-A0A5Q0GB16-F1
#
_cell.length_a   1.000
_cell.length_b   1.000
_cell.length_c   1.000
_cell.angle_alpha   90.00
_cell.angle_beta   90.00
_cell.angle_gamma   90.00
#
_symmetry.space_group_name_H-M   'P 1'
#
loop_
_entity.id
_entity.type
_entity.pdbx_description
1 polymer ?
#
loop_
_entity_poly.entity_id
_entity_poly.type
_entity_poly.pdbx_seq_one_letter_code
_entity_poly.pdbx_strand_id
1 'polypeptide(L)'
;MSLIPAKTPLYSHPLPQIEQWLKDQGCQQDDTQLHCWRVQRPSWQAELWLDVEQIVVRYVQAGENGQDIQRAFKYSLSREDIEQAVFSGP
;
A
#
# COMPACT_ATOMS: atom_id res chain seq x y z
N MET A 1 -6.10 -9.90 14.76
CA MET A 1 -4.92 -9.89 15.65
C MET A 1 -4.15 -8.61 15.36
N SER A 2 -3.77 -7.89 16.41
CA SER A 2 -2.96 -6.65 16.44
C SER A 2 -2.97 -5.78 15.17
N LEU A 3 -4.12 -5.17 14.88
CA LEU A 3 -4.21 -4.07 13.91
C LEU A 3 -3.33 -2.92 14.41
N ILE A 4 -2.43 -2.43 13.56
CA ILE A 4 -1.76 -1.16 13.79
C ILE A 4 -2.83 -0.06 14.00
N PRO A 5 -2.71 0.78 15.04
CA PRO A 5 -3.69 1.82 15.32
C PRO A 5 -3.94 2.74 14.12
N ALA A 6 -5.19 3.18 13.95
CA ALA A 6 -5.64 3.91 12.76
C ALA A 6 -5.03 5.29 12.61
N LYS A 7 -4.94 5.97 13.74
CA LYS A 7 -4.61 7.39 13.82
C LYS A 7 -3.14 7.66 14.09
N THR A 8 -2.31 6.62 14.11
CA THR A 8 -0.85 6.75 14.30
C THR A 8 -0.14 6.73 12.95
N PRO A 9 0.95 7.50 12.81
CA PRO A 9 1.78 7.46 11.61
C PRO A 9 2.31 6.06 11.33
N LEU A 10 2.40 5.69 10.05
CA LEU A 10 2.89 4.36 9.67
C LEU A 10 4.32 4.09 10.17
N TYR A 11 5.19 5.12 10.21
CA TYR A 11 6.56 4.97 10.72
C TYR A 11 6.63 4.57 12.20
N SER A 12 5.54 4.73 12.95
CA SER A 12 5.48 4.37 14.38
C SER A 12 5.28 2.86 14.58
N HIS A 13 5.15 2.09 13.49
CA HIS A 13 4.90 0.65 13.54
C HIS A 13 6.11 -0.14 13.02
N PRO A 14 6.44 -1.28 13.65
CA PRO A 14 7.41 -2.23 13.12
C PRO A 14 6.99 -2.73 11.75
N LEU A 15 7.97 -2.93 10.86
CA LEU A 15 7.76 -3.45 9.51
C LEU A 15 6.89 -4.73 9.49
N PRO A 16 7.08 -5.75 10.35
CA PRO A 16 6.22 -6.94 10.34
C PRO A 16 4.73 -6.64 10.58
N GLN A 17 4.40 -5.60 11.34
CA GLN A 17 3.00 -5.20 11.55
C GLN A 17 2.43 -4.48 10.32
N ILE A 18 3.24 -3.72 9.59
CA ILE A 18 2.86 -3.09 8.32
C ILE A 18 2.64 -4.17 7.26
N GLU A 19 3.53 -5.15 7.16
CA GLU A 19 3.40 -6.29 6.24
C GLU A 19 2.16 -7.12 6.56
N GLN A 20 1.88 -7.38 7.84
CA GLN A 20 0.64 -8.06 8.24
C GLN A 20 -0.60 -7.24 7.88
N TRP A 21 -0.57 -5.92 8.09
CA TRP A 21 -1.67 -5.04 7.67
C TRP A 21 -1.89 -5.09 6.15
N LEU A 22 -0.83 -5.09 5.33
CA LEU A 22 -0.97 -5.26 3.89
C LEU A 22 -1.61 -6.62 3.52
N LYS A 23 -1.21 -7.71 4.19
CA LYS A 23 -1.84 -9.03 4.01
C LYS A 23 -3.34 -8.98 4.36
N ASP A 24 -3.70 -8.31 5.44
CA ASP A 24 -5.10 -8.17 5.88
C ASP A 24 -5.94 -7.35 4.88
N GLN A 25 -5.31 -6.42 4.15
CA GLN A 25 -5.93 -5.67 3.05
C GLN A 25 -6.09 -6.48 1.76
N GLY A 26 -5.58 -7.71 1.72
CA GLY A 26 -5.59 -8.59 0.56
C GLY A 26 -4.40 -8.38 -0.38
N CYS A 27 -3.33 -7.72 0.08
CA CYS A 27 -2.09 -7.63 -0.66
C CYS A 27 -1.30 -8.94 -0.56
N GLN A 28 -0.59 -9.28 -1.62
CA GLN A 28 0.33 -10.42 -1.71
C GLN A 28 1.76 -9.88 -1.82
N GLN A 29 2.64 -10.35 -0.94
CA GLN A 29 4.05 -10.04 -0.98
C GLN A 29 4.71 -10.76 -2.16
N ASP A 30 5.66 -10.11 -2.84
CA ASP A 30 6.44 -10.77 -3.87
C ASP A 30 7.51 -11.68 -3.23
N ASP A 31 7.65 -12.90 -3.75
CA ASP A 31 8.57 -13.92 -3.21
C ASP A 31 10.05 -13.57 -3.41
N THR A 32 10.35 -12.68 -4.38
CA THR A 32 11.73 -12.29 -4.73
C THR A 32 12.08 -10.92 -4.20
N GLN A 33 11.13 -9.98 -4.26
CA GLN A 33 11.31 -8.62 -3.80
C GLN A 33 10.41 -8.36 -2.60
N LEU A 34 10.89 -8.63 -1.38
CA LEU A 34 10.08 -8.56 -0.15
C LEU A 34 9.44 -7.18 0.13
N HIS A 35 10.00 -6.11 -0.43
CA HIS A 35 9.44 -4.76 -0.36
C HIS A 35 8.34 -4.51 -1.39
N CYS A 36 8.18 -5.36 -2.39
CA CYS A 36 7.14 -5.32 -3.40
C CYS A 36 5.91 -6.12 -2.95
N TRP A 37 4.75 -5.52 -3.15
CA TRP A 37 3.46 -6.08 -2.83
C TRP A 37 2.50 -5.83 -3.98
N ARG A 38 1.51 -6.71 -4.16
CA ARG A 38 0.49 -6.59 -5.21
C ARG A 38 -0.89 -6.71 -4.60
N VAL A 39 -1.81 -5.88 -5.06
CA VAL A 39 -3.23 -5.97 -4.72
C VAL A 39 -4.04 -6.05 -6.01
N GLN A 40 -4.97 -7.01 -6.04
CA GLN A 40 -5.92 -7.17 -7.12
C GLN A 40 -7.33 -6.95 -6.57
N ARG A 41 -8.04 -5.97 -7.13
CA ARG A 41 -9.46 -5.73 -6.91
C ARG A 41 -10.23 -6.00 -8.20
N PRO A 42 -11.55 -6.21 -8.14
CA PRO A 42 -12.35 -6.48 -9.34
C PRO A 42 -12.28 -5.39 -10.41
N SER A 43 -12.07 -4.13 -10.02
CA SER A 43 -12.08 -2.96 -10.91
C SER A 43 -10.70 -2.34 -11.16
N TRP A 44 -9.68 -2.71 -10.39
CA TRP A 44 -8.34 -2.15 -10.50
C TRP A 44 -7.30 -3.07 -9.86
N GLN A 45 -6.04 -2.87 -10.22
CA GLN A 45 -4.92 -3.55 -9.58
C GLN A 45 -3.79 -2.57 -9.34
N ALA A 46 -2.98 -2.82 -8.32
CA ALA A 46 -1.82 -2.00 -8.03
C ALA A 46 -0.64 -2.81 -7.51
N GLU A 47 0.54 -2.26 -7.76
CA GLU A 47 1.80 -2.66 -7.14
C GLU A 47 2.14 -1.63 -6.06
N LEU A 48 2.60 -2.11 -4.91
CA LEU A 48 3.04 -1.29 -3.80
C LEU A 48 4.50 -1.59 -3.50
N TRP A 49 5.31 -0.57 -3.27
CA TRP A 49 6.68 -0.70 -2.78
C TRP A 49 6.80 -0.03 -1.42
N LEU A 50 7.25 -0.79 -0.44
CA LEU A 50 7.66 -0.29 0.86
C LEU A 50 9.07 0.31 0.72
N ASP A 51 9.14 1.62 0.50
CA ASP A 51 10.38 2.37 0.43
C ASP A 51 10.83 2.80 1.84
N VAL A 52 11.93 3.55 1.96
CA VAL A 52 12.54 3.95 3.23
C VAL A 52 11.62 4.88 4.05
N GLU A 53 10.94 5.81 3.40
CA GLU A 53 10.12 6.84 4.08
C GLU A 53 8.66 6.92 3.59
N GLN A 54 8.30 6.09 2.61
CA GLN A 54 7.00 6.17 1.93
C GLN A 54 6.58 4.82 1.36
N ILE A 55 5.27 4.66 1.13
CA ILE A 55 4.73 3.63 0.25
C ILE A 55 4.57 4.24 -1.14
N VAL A 56 5.20 3.65 -2.13
CA VAL A 56 4.93 3.96 -3.53
C VAL A 56 3.85 3.00 -4.02
N VAL A 57 2.81 3.53 -4.67
CA VAL A 57 1.71 2.74 -5.23
C VAL A 57 1.59 3.05 -6.72
N ARG A 58 1.64 2.01 -7.55
CA ARG A 58 1.41 2.09 -8.99
C ARG A 58 0.14 1.35 -9.33
N TYR A 59 -0.90 2.09 -9.67
CA TYR A 59 -2.12 1.54 -10.24
C TYR A 59 -1.88 1.21 -11.71
N VAL A 60 -2.04 -0.06 -12.06
CA VAL A 60 -1.73 -0.56 -13.40
C VAL A 60 -2.88 -0.25 -14.34
N GLN A 61 -2.58 0.34 -15.50
CA GLN A 61 -3.56 0.70 -16.54
C GLN A 61 -4.74 1.55 -16.06
N ALA A 62 -4.52 2.40 -15.06
CA ALA A 62 -5.57 3.19 -14.40
C ALA A 62 -5.83 4.58 -15.01
N GLY A 63 -4.94 5.07 -15.89
CA GLY A 63 -5.08 6.38 -16.55
C GLY A 63 -5.93 6.34 -17.83
N GLU A 64 -6.27 7.53 -18.35
CA GLU A 64 -7.18 7.73 -19.51
C GLU A 64 -6.75 7.00 -20.81
N ASN A 65 -5.47 6.61 -20.93
CA ASN A 65 -4.93 5.86 -22.07
C ASN A 65 -4.34 4.49 -21.68
N GLY A 66 -4.80 3.90 -20.55
CA GLY A 66 -4.21 2.68 -20.02
C GLY A 66 -2.78 2.87 -19.50
N GLN A 67 -2.42 4.12 -19.17
CA GLN A 67 -1.17 4.44 -18.50
C GLN A 67 -1.25 4.07 -17.03
N ASP A 68 -0.10 3.76 -16.44
CA ASP A 68 -0.04 3.54 -15.01
C ASP A 68 -0.07 4.86 -14.25
N ILE A 69 -0.77 4.87 -13.11
CA ILE A 69 -0.81 6.02 -12.20
C ILE A 69 0.05 5.68 -11.00
N GLN A 70 1.08 6.49 -10.74
CA GLN A 70 1.93 6.32 -9.57
C GLN A 70 1.64 7.41 -8.52
N ARG A 71 1.51 7.00 -7.27
CA ARG A 71 1.36 7.88 -6.09
C ARG A 71 2.36 7.46 -5.02
N ALA A 72 2.78 8.41 -4.19
CA ALA A 72 3.68 8.14 -3.07
C ALA A 72 3.06 8.72 -1.79
N PHE A 73 3.02 7.90 -0.74
CA PHE A 73 2.41 8.23 0.55
C PHE A 73 3.47 8.13 1.63
N LYS A 74 3.80 9.27 2.25
CA LYS A 74 4.79 9.31 3.33
C LYS A 74 4.33 8.52 4.53
N TYR A 75 5.25 7.82 5.20
CA TYR A 75 4.98 7.10 6.44
C TYR A 75 4.59 8.02 7.61
N SER A 76 4.73 9.34 7.46
CA SER A 76 4.20 10.32 8.41
C SER A 76 2.68 10.45 8.41
N LEU A 77 2.01 9.95 7.36
CA LEU A 77 0.55 9.88 7.30
C LEU A 77 0.03 8.79 8.24
N SER A 78 -1.19 8.98 8.75
CA SER A 78 -1.82 7.98 9.58
C SER A 78 -2.11 6.72 8.77
N ARG A 79 -2.14 5.56 9.44
CA ARG A 79 -2.47 4.31 8.77
C ARG A 79 -3.81 4.39 8.03
N GLU A 80 -4.81 5.02 8.64
CA GLU A 80 -6.13 5.20 8.03
C GLU A 80 -6.09 6.08 6.78
N ASP A 81 -5.32 7.17 6.80
CA ASP A 81 -5.18 8.03 5.61
C ASP A 81 -4.54 7.29 4.45
N ILE A 82 -3.48 6.51 4.71
CA ILE A 82 -2.84 5.68 3.68
C ILE A 82 -3.81 4.61 3.20
N GLU A 83 -4.50 3.91 4.11
CA GLU A 83 -5.46 2.88 3.75
C GLU A 83 -6.56 3.42 2.84
N GLN A 84 -7.18 4.53 3.21
CA GLN A 84 -8.23 5.16 2.42
C GLN A 84 -7.69 5.62 1.07
N ALA A 85 -6.53 6.28 1.02
CA ALA A 85 -5.97 6.80 -0.21
C ALA A 85 -5.50 5.70 -1.17
N VAL A 86 -4.98 4.59 -0.65
CA VAL A 86 -4.45 3.49 -1.47
C VAL A 86 -5.58 2.58 -1.96
N PHE A 87 -6.44 2.13 -1.06
CA PHE A 87 -7.42 1.07 -1.35
C PHE A 87 -8.78 1.57 -1.84
N SER A 88 -8.99 2.89 -1.91
CA SER A 88 -10.17 3.46 -2.60
C SER A 88 -10.03 3.46 -4.12
N GLY A 89 -8.83 3.13 -4.65
CA GLY A 89 -8.52 3.09 -6.07
C GLY A 89 -7.85 4.37 -6.62
N PRO A 90 -7.52 4.38 -7.92
CA PRO A 90 -6.81 5.46 -8.60
C PRO A 90 -7.58 6.78 -8.71
#